data_AF-Q36704-F1
#
_entry.id   AF-Q36704-F1
#
_cell.length_a   1.000
_cell.length_b   1.000
_cell.length_c   1.000
_cell.angle_alpha   90.00
_cell.angle_beta   90.00
_cell.angle_gamma   90.00
#
_symmetry.space_group_name_H-M   'P 1'
#
loop_
_entity.id
_entity.type
_entity.pdbx_description
1 polymer ?
#
loop_
_entity_poly.entity_id
_entity_poly.type
_entity_poly.pdbx_seq_one_letter_code
_entity_poly.pdbx_strand_id
1 'polypeptide(L)'
;MSTIPGFNQIQFEGFCRFIDQGLAEELSKFPKIEDTNQEIDFEFFLERYQLVEPLIKERDAVYESLTYSSELYVSARLIWKNDRRRYIQEQTILIGKI
;
A
#
# COMPACT_ATOMS: atom_id res chain seq x y z
N MET A 1 14.03 -34.00 -19.18
CA MET A 1 14.42 -32.87 -20.05
C MET A 1 14.17 -31.59 -19.27
N SER A 2 15.16 -30.72 -19.15
CA SER A 2 14.98 -29.40 -18.52
C SER A 2 14.73 -28.37 -19.63
N THR A 3 13.56 -27.74 -19.62
CA THR A 3 13.21 -26.68 -20.55
C THR A 3 13.82 -25.35 -20.07
N ILE A 4 14.23 -24.47 -20.99
CA ILE A 4 14.72 -23.13 -20.63
C ILE A 4 13.59 -22.38 -19.92
N PRO A 5 13.82 -21.76 -18.75
CA PRO A 5 12.79 -21.05 -18.01
C PRO A 5 12.36 -19.78 -18.76
N GLY A 6 11.07 -19.44 -18.64
CA GLY A 6 10.54 -18.18 -19.18
C GLY A 6 10.99 -17.00 -18.33
N PHE A 7 12.02 -16.26 -18.76
CA PHE A 7 12.52 -15.11 -17.99
C PHE A 7 11.47 -14.01 -17.78
N ASN A 8 10.59 -13.80 -18.76
CA ASN A 8 9.44 -12.90 -18.64
C ASN A 8 8.45 -13.37 -17.57
N GLN A 9 8.23 -14.69 -17.50
CA GLN A 9 7.32 -15.30 -16.53
C GLN A 9 7.81 -15.04 -15.10
N ILE A 10 9.12 -15.15 -14.85
CA ILE A 10 9.71 -14.87 -13.54
C ILE A 10 9.44 -13.42 -13.11
N GLN A 11 9.60 -12.45 -14.01
CA GLN A 11 9.34 -11.04 -13.72
C GLN A 11 7.84 -10.79 -13.45
N PHE A 12 6.98 -11.35 -14.29
CA PHE A 12 5.54 -11.20 -14.16
C PHE A 12 5.01 -11.83 -12.86
N GLU A 13 5.40 -13.08 -12.57
CA GLU A 13 5.02 -13.77 -11.33
C GLU A 13 5.57 -13.07 -10.09
N GLY A 14 6.79 -12.54 -10.17
CA GLY A 14 7.37 -11.74 -9.08
C GLY A 14 6.54 -10.50 -8.78
N PHE A 15 6.14 -9.76 -9.82
CA PHE A 15 5.30 -8.59 -9.67
C PHE A 15 3.89 -8.93 -9.17
N CYS A 16 3.22 -9.94 -9.75
CA CYS A 16 1.91 -10.39 -9.28
C CYS A 16 1.95 -10.81 -7.81
N ARG A 17 2.98 -11.56 -7.39
CA ARG A 17 3.16 -11.94 -5.97
C ARG A 17 3.34 -10.73 -5.07
N PHE A 18 4.09 -9.73 -5.50
CA PHE A 18 4.25 -8.49 -4.75
C PHE A 18 2.91 -7.78 -4.54
N ILE A 19 2.08 -7.66 -5.58
CA ILE A 19 0.76 -7.06 -5.46
C ILE A 19 -0.17 -7.93 -4.62
N ASP A 20 -0.34 -9.20 -4.97
CA ASP A 20 -1.33 -10.09 -4.35
C ASP A 20 -1.05 -10.38 -2.87
N GLN A 21 0.22 -10.44 -2.47
CA GLN A 21 0.65 -10.89 -1.14
C GLN A 21 1.66 -9.95 -0.50
N GLY A 22 2.74 -9.60 -1.20
CA GLY A 22 3.87 -8.87 -0.62
C GLY A 22 3.51 -7.52 -0.02
N LEU A 23 2.65 -6.75 -0.67
CA LEU A 23 2.23 -5.43 -0.19
C LEU A 23 1.39 -5.54 1.10
N ALA A 24 0.45 -6.50 1.15
CA ALA A 24 -0.31 -6.77 2.36
C ALA A 24 0.60 -7.29 3.48
N GLU A 25 1.56 -8.18 3.18
CA GLU A 25 2.52 -8.68 4.17
C GLU A 25 3.36 -7.55 4.78
N GLU A 26 3.86 -6.61 3.97
CA GLU A 26 4.65 -5.48 4.47
C GLU A 26 3.80 -4.49 5.28
N LEU A 27 2.60 -4.16 4.81
CA LEU A 27 1.67 -3.34 5.59
C LEU A 27 1.31 -4.01 6.93
N SER A 28 1.32 -5.35 7.02
CA SER A 28 0.95 -6.11 8.22
C SER A 28 1.99 -6.02 9.33
N LYS A 29 3.24 -5.76 8.93
CA LYS A 29 4.38 -5.59 9.84
C LYS A 29 4.47 -4.16 10.35
N PHE A 30 3.67 -3.24 9.81
CA PHE A 30 3.73 -1.85 10.20
C PHE A 30 3.25 -1.69 11.65
N PRO A 31 4.07 -1.11 12.54
CA PRO A 31 3.70 -1.00 13.93
C PRO A 31 2.62 0.06 14.11
N LYS A 32 1.82 -0.13 15.16
CA LYS A 32 1.02 0.95 15.72
C LYS A 32 1.93 2.07 16.18
N ILE A 33 1.64 3.31 15.76
CA ILE A 33 2.37 4.50 16.17
C ILE A 33 1.58 5.17 17.28
N GLU A 34 2.23 5.47 18.40
CA GLU A 34 1.64 6.24 19.49
C GLU A 34 2.32 7.61 19.57
N ASP A 35 1.56 8.65 19.88
CA ASP A 35 2.12 9.97 20.15
C ASP A 35 2.90 9.99 21.48
N THR A 36 3.69 11.05 21.71
CA THR A 36 4.54 11.15 22.90
C THR A 36 3.77 11.07 24.22
N ASN A 37 2.53 11.55 24.25
CA ASN A 37 1.70 11.56 25.45
C ASN A 37 0.82 10.30 25.56
N GLN A 38 0.88 9.39 24.59
CA GLN A 38 0.08 8.15 24.50
C GLN A 38 -1.45 8.40 24.44
N GLU A 39 -1.87 9.61 24.10
CA GLU A 39 -3.27 10.02 23.95
C GLU A 39 -3.84 9.62 22.59
N ILE A 40 -3.00 9.42 21.58
CA ILE A 40 -3.40 9.17 20.20
C ILE A 40 -2.62 7.98 19.62
N ASP A 41 -3.36 7.05 19.04
CA ASP A 41 -2.79 5.96 18.27
C ASP A 41 -3.10 6.09 16.79
N PHE A 42 -2.12 5.80 15.95
CA PHE A 42 -2.29 5.56 14.53
C PHE A 42 -2.00 4.10 14.20
N GLU A 43 -2.85 3.49 13.38
CA GLU A 43 -2.69 2.11 12.93
C GLU A 43 -3.24 1.94 11.52
N PHE A 44 -2.53 1.20 10.67
CA PHE A 44 -3.08 0.71 9.41
C PHE A 44 -3.98 -0.48 9.67
N PHE A 45 -5.14 -0.52 9.02
CA PHE A 45 -6.02 -1.67 9.07
C PHE A 45 -6.05 -2.36 7.71
N LEU A 46 -5.43 -3.53 7.68
CA LEU A 46 -4.96 -4.22 6.48
C LEU A 46 -5.99 -4.85 5.58
N GLU A 47 -7.25 -4.87 5.98
CA GLU A 47 -8.31 -5.47 5.18
C GLU A 47 -8.52 -4.73 3.84
N ARG A 48 -7.96 -3.51 3.66
CA ARG A 48 -8.27 -2.62 2.53
C ARG A 48 -7.08 -1.73 2.12
N TYR A 49 -6.23 -2.23 1.22
CA TYR A 49 -5.43 -1.37 0.33
C TYR A 49 -6.05 -1.33 -1.07
N GLN A 50 -5.85 -0.24 -1.80
CA GLN A 50 -6.38 -0.04 -3.14
C GLN A 50 -5.30 0.54 -4.04
N LEU A 51 -5.18 -0.03 -5.23
CA LEU A 51 -4.35 0.48 -6.32
C LEU A 51 -5.26 1.07 -7.40
N VAL A 52 -5.00 2.33 -7.76
CA VAL A 52 -5.78 3.05 -8.78
C VAL A 52 -5.10 2.89 -10.13
N GLU A 53 -5.87 2.60 -11.18
CA GLU A 53 -5.33 2.53 -12.55
C GLU A 53 -4.63 3.86 -12.90
N PRO A 54 -3.39 3.81 -13.42
CA PRO A 54 -2.68 5.01 -13.86
C PRO A 54 -3.50 5.79 -14.91
N LEU A 55 -3.55 7.12 -14.76
CA LEU A 55 -4.32 8.00 -15.65
C LEU A 55 -3.75 8.10 -17.06
N ILE A 56 -2.44 7.89 -17.20
CA ILE A 56 -1.71 7.91 -18.47
C ILE A 56 -1.38 6.48 -18.91
N LYS A 57 -1.23 6.23 -20.21
CA LYS A 57 -0.78 4.93 -20.71
C LYS A 57 0.74 4.82 -20.71
N GLU A 58 1.26 3.60 -20.86
CA GLU A 58 2.67 3.29 -20.75
C GLU A 58 3.52 4.03 -21.80
N ARG A 59 2.99 4.23 -23.01
CA ARG A 59 3.69 4.95 -24.09
C ARG A 59 3.76 6.44 -23.84
N ASP A 60 2.71 7.01 -23.26
CA ASP A 60 2.65 8.43 -22.93
C ASP A 60 3.64 8.73 -21.80
N ALA A 61 3.71 7.85 -20.78
CA ALA A 61 4.71 7.97 -19.72
C ALA A 61 6.15 7.96 -20.27
N VAL A 62 6.45 7.11 -21.25
CA VAL A 62 7.77 7.10 -21.93
C VAL A 62 8.01 8.39 -22.70
N TYR A 63 7.03 8.84 -23.48
CA TYR A 63 7.15 10.05 -24.30
C TYR A 63 7.39 11.30 -23.44
N GLU A 64 6.67 11.41 -22.33
CA GLU A 64 6.76 12.54 -21.40
C GLU A 64 7.89 12.39 -20.37
N SER A 65 8.69 11.31 -20.42
CA SER A 65 9.74 11.01 -19.45
C SER A 65 9.24 10.95 -17.99
N LEU A 66 8.06 10.37 -17.81
CA LEU A 66 7.40 10.15 -16.51
C LEU A 66 7.51 8.69 -16.05
N THR A 67 7.30 8.45 -14.76
CA THR A 67 7.17 7.11 -14.20
C THR A 67 5.72 6.61 -14.31
N TYR A 68 5.52 5.48 -15.01
CA TYR A 68 4.24 4.78 -15.04
C TYR A 68 3.99 4.10 -13.68
N SER A 69 3.09 4.66 -12.87
CA SER A 69 2.85 4.24 -11.48
C SER A 69 1.38 4.38 -11.09
N SER A 70 0.95 3.56 -10.14
CA SER A 70 -0.39 3.48 -9.57
C SER A 70 -0.44 4.16 -8.20
N GLU A 71 -1.50 4.90 -7.92
CA GLU A 71 -1.69 5.48 -6.59
C GLU A 71 -2.10 4.39 -5.59
N LEU A 72 -1.39 4.36 -4.45
CA LEU A 72 -1.64 3.43 -3.35
C LEU A 72 -2.41 4.13 -2.22
N TYR A 73 -3.63 3.64 -2.01
CA TYR A 73 -4.49 4.05 -0.91
C TYR A 73 -4.56 2.95 0.14
N VAL A 74 -4.47 3.31 1.43
CA VAL A 74 -4.58 2.35 2.54
C VAL A 74 -5.51 2.89 3.60
N SER A 75 -6.33 2.01 4.17
CA SER A 75 -7.19 2.35 5.28
C SER A 75 -6.40 2.43 6.58
N ALA A 76 -6.53 3.56 7.27
CA ALA A 76 -5.90 3.82 8.55
C ALA A 76 -6.95 4.25 9.57
N ARG A 77 -6.65 4.02 10.84
CA ARG A 77 -7.45 4.51 11.97
C ARG A 77 -6.62 5.37 12.91
N LEU A 78 -7.26 6.43 13.38
CA LEU A 78 -6.76 7.29 14.44
C LEU A 78 -7.64 7.06 15.67
N ILE A 79 -7.03 6.71 16.80
CA ILE A 79 -7.72 6.38 18.05
C ILE A 79 -7.29 7.39 19.11
N TRP A 80 -8.24 8.15 19.64
CA TRP A 80 -8.00 9.05 20.77
C TRP A 80 -8.36 8.33 22.07
N LYS A 81 -7.36 8.13 22.93
CA LYS A 81 -7.45 7.58 24.29
C LYS A 81 -7.64 8.72 25.30
N ASN A 82 -8.74 9.47 25.20
CA ASN A 82 -9.03 10.47 26.22
C ASN A 82 -9.64 9.78 27.46
N ASP A 83 -9.30 10.23 28.68
CA ASP A 83 -9.62 9.57 29.96
C ASP A 83 -11.12 9.25 30.19
N ARG A 84 -12.00 9.87 29.41
CA ARG A 84 -13.47 9.76 29.56
C ARG A 84 -14.17 9.06 28.40
N ARG A 85 -13.59 9.06 27.19
CA ARG A 85 -14.20 8.48 25.98
C ARG A 85 -13.14 8.12 24.94
N ARG A 86 -13.27 6.92 24.36
CA ARG A 86 -12.51 6.48 23.17
C ARG A 86 -13.20 6.97 21.91
N TYR A 87 -12.51 7.75 21.09
CA TYR A 87 -12.98 8.15 19.76
C TYR A 87 -12.13 7.45 18.70
N ILE A 88 -12.76 6.94 17.64
CA ILE A 88 -12.10 6.25 16.54
C ILE A 88 -12.53 6.94 15.26
N GLN A 89 -11.55 7.33 14.45
CA GLN A 89 -11.77 7.83 13.10
C GLN A 89 -11.06 6.92 12.12
N GLU A 90 -11.78 6.45 11.11
CA GLU A 90 -11.23 5.66 10.01
C GLU A 90 -11.18 6.50 8.74
N GLN A 91 -10.09 6.38 7.99
CA GLN A 91 -9.92 7.07 6.72
C GLN A 91 -9.06 6.26 5.76
N THR A 92 -9.43 6.28 4.49
CA THR A 92 -8.56 5.81 3.40
C THR A 92 -7.64 6.96 2.98
N ILE A 93 -6.33 6.77 3.13
CA ILE A 93 -5.32 7.80 2.88
C ILE A 93 -4.42 7.40 1.71
N LEU A 94 -4.01 8.38 0.91
CA LEU A 94 -2.97 8.22 -0.11
C LEU A 94 -1.61 8.18 0.59
N ILE A 95 -0.87 7.09 0.43
CA ILE A 95 0.48 6.96 1.01
C ILE A 95 1.59 7.10 -0.03
N GLY A 96 1.29 6.96 -1.31
CA GLY A 96 2.27 7.16 -2.37
C GLY A 96 1.84 6.61 -3.71
N LYS A 97 2.82 6.46 -4.60
CA LYS A 97 2.67 5.83 -5.91
C LYS A 97 3.66 4.67 -6.02
N ILE A 98 3.21 3.53 -6.54
CA ILE A 98 4.04 2.34 -6.79
C ILE A 98 3.97 1.91 -8.24
#